data_AF-A0A4X1STY2-F1
#
_entry.id   AF-A0A4X1STY2-F1
#
_cell.length_a   1.000
_cell.length_b   1.000
_cell.length_c   1.000
_cell.angle_alpha   90.00
_cell.angle_beta   90.00
_cell.angle_gamma   90.00
#
_symmetry.space_group_name_H-M   'P 1'
#
loop_
_entity.id
_entity.type
_entity.pdbx_description
1 polymer ?
#
loop_
_entity_poly.entity_id
_entity_poly.type
_entity_poly.pdbx_seq_one_letter_code
_entity_poly.pdbx_strand_id
1 'polypeptide(L)'
;DDFLATAELAGTEFVAEKLNIKFVPPEARTGLLSFEENQRIKKLHEENKQFLCIPRRPKWDQKTSPEELKQAEKDNFLEWRRQLVRLEEEQNLILTPFERNLDFWRQLWRVIERSDIVVQIVDARNPLLFRCEDLVSKPNERKTAREWSGKCL
;
A
#
# COMPACT_ATOMS: atom_id res chain seq x y z
N ASP A 1 -5.00 7.28 19.97
CA ASP A 1 -5.23 7.49 21.41
C ASP A 1 -4.91 6.27 22.29
N ASP A 2 -4.77 5.05 21.74
CA ASP A 2 -4.38 3.86 22.53
C ASP A 2 -2.92 3.82 23.00
N PHE A 3 -2.01 4.61 22.41
CA PHE A 3 -0.59 4.59 22.79
C PHE A 3 -0.32 5.35 24.10
N LEU A 4 -1.19 6.29 24.48
CA LEU A 4 -1.01 7.10 25.69
C LEU A 4 -1.65 6.43 26.92
N ALA A 5 -2.74 5.68 26.75
CA ALA A 5 -3.45 5.03 27.86
C ALA A 5 -2.65 3.90 28.53
N THR A 6 -1.75 3.24 27.80
CA THR A 6 -0.94 2.13 28.35
C THR A 6 0.24 2.63 29.19
N ALA A 7 0.69 3.87 28.98
CA ALA A 7 1.85 4.42 29.67
C ALA A 7 1.54 4.82 31.13
N GLU A 8 0.32 5.23 31.45
CA GLU A 8 -0.05 5.67 32.81
C GLU A 8 -0.29 4.50 33.78
N LEU A 9 -0.59 3.30 33.29
CA LEU A 9 -0.92 2.14 34.14
C LEU A 9 0.31 1.33 34.56
N ALA A 10 1.47 1.54 33.92
CA ALA A 10 2.66 0.71 34.11
C ALA A 10 3.60 1.16 35.23
N GLY A 11 3.49 2.40 35.76
CA GLY A 11 4.27 2.84 36.93
C GLY A 11 5.79 2.69 36.83
N THR A 12 6.36 2.53 35.63
CA THR A 12 7.79 2.31 35.42
C THR A 12 8.50 3.62 35.14
N GLU A 13 9.45 3.98 36.01
CA GLU A 13 10.36 5.11 35.83
C GLU A 13 11.11 5.03 34.49
N PHE A 14 11.09 6.13 33.75
CA PHE A 14 11.80 6.30 32.49
C PHE A 14 13.31 6.36 32.74
N VAL A 15 14.05 5.30 32.37
CA VAL A 15 15.50 5.35 32.17
C VAL A 15 15.75 5.57 30.67
N ALA A 16 16.11 6.80 30.29
CA ALA A 16 16.52 7.11 28.93
C ALA A 16 17.88 6.46 28.63
N GLU A 17 17.87 5.33 27.91
CA GLU A 17 19.11 4.71 27.42
C GLU A 17 19.84 5.63 26.44
N LYS A 18 21.12 5.85 26.75
CA LYS A 18 22.09 6.67 26.00
C LYS A 18 22.26 6.16 24.56
N LEU A 19 21.98 7.04 23.60
CA LEU A 19 22.65 7.23 22.31
C LEU A 19 23.34 5.98 21.69
N ASN A 20 22.64 5.31 20.78
CA ASN A 20 23.22 4.37 19.81
C ASN A 20 24.03 5.14 18.74
N ILE A 21 25.28 5.50 19.05
CA ILE A 21 26.19 6.12 18.06
C ILE A 21 26.71 5.03 17.11
N LYS A 22 26.15 4.96 15.90
CA LYS A 22 26.72 4.18 14.79
C LYS A 22 27.65 5.08 13.98
N PHE A 23 28.93 4.72 13.91
CA PHE A 23 29.88 5.37 13.01
C PHE A 23 29.51 5.06 11.56
N VAL A 24 29.13 6.08 10.81
CA VAL A 24 28.86 5.97 9.37
C VAL A 24 30.17 6.29 8.64
N PRO A 25 30.81 5.32 7.97
CA PRO A 25 32.01 5.57 7.19
C PRO A 25 31.74 6.64 6.11
N PRO A 26 32.72 7.51 5.77
CA PRO A 26 32.52 8.59 4.82
C PRO A 26 32.09 8.13 3.42
N GLU A 27 32.38 6.87 3.04
CA GLU A 27 31.90 6.23 1.82
C GLU A 27 30.38 5.97 1.83
N ALA A 28 29.80 5.75 3.01
CA ALA A 28 28.36 5.57 3.20
C ALA A 28 27.57 6.89 3.14
N ARG A 29 28.23 8.05 2.98
CA ARG A 29 27.56 9.36 2.81
C ARG A 29 26.93 9.56 1.44
N THR A 30 27.22 8.72 0.45
CA THR A 30 26.65 8.94 -0.88
C THR A 30 25.15 8.64 -0.92
N GLY A 31 24.59 7.84 0.01
CA GLY A 31 23.18 7.45 -0.02
C GLY A 31 22.77 6.73 -1.31
N LEU A 32 23.76 6.41 -2.15
CA LEU A 32 23.62 5.74 -3.43
C LEU A 32 23.99 4.29 -3.21
N LEU A 33 23.05 3.40 -3.51
CA LEU A 33 23.27 1.96 -3.52
C LEU A 33 24.38 1.63 -4.52
N SER A 34 25.25 0.67 -4.19
CA SER A 34 26.21 0.13 -5.15
C SER A 34 25.49 -0.52 -6.34
N PHE A 35 26.20 -0.74 -7.45
CA PHE A 35 25.62 -1.40 -8.62
C PHE A 35 25.07 -2.80 -8.28
N GLU A 36 25.79 -3.56 -7.46
CA GLU A 36 25.40 -4.90 -7.04
C GLU A 36 24.16 -4.88 -6.13
N GLU A 37 24.11 -3.95 -5.17
CA GLU A 37 22.93 -3.76 -4.31
C GLU A 37 21.70 -3.33 -5.13
N ASN A 38 21.88 -2.43 -6.10
CA ASN A 38 20.81 -2.02 -7.02
C ASN A 38 20.26 -3.20 -7.83
N GLN A 39 21.13 -4.08 -8.34
CA GLN A 39 20.70 -5.27 -9.08
C GLN A 39 19.96 -6.26 -8.18
N ARG A 40 20.46 -6.47 -6.95
CA ARG A 40 19.82 -7.32 -5.96
C ARG A 40 18.44 -6.82 -5.58
N ILE A 41 18.30 -5.52 -5.29
CA ILE A 41 17.02 -4.88 -4.94
C ILE A 41 16.05 -4.97 -6.13
N LYS A 42 16.50 -4.67 -7.35
CA LYS A 42 15.65 -4.81 -8.55
C LYS A 42 15.13 -6.23 -8.73
N LYS A 43 16.00 -7.23 -8.55
CA LYS A 43 15.60 -8.64 -8.64
C LYS A 43 14.57 -9.00 -7.57
N LEU A 44 14.79 -8.56 -6.33
CA LEU A 44 13.87 -8.79 -5.22
C LEU A 44 12.51 -8.11 -5.46
N HIS A 45 12.49 -6.89 -6.00
CA HIS A 45 11.27 -6.20 -6.41
C HIS A 45 10.51 -6.96 -7.50
N GLU A 46 11.21 -7.53 -8.49
CA GLU A 46 10.59 -8.31 -9.55
C GLU A 46 10.02 -9.63 -9.03
N GLU A 47 10.76 -10.34 -8.16
CA GLU A 47 10.32 -11.60 -7.54
C GLU A 47 9.07 -11.40 -6.66
N ASN A 48 8.94 -10.24 -6.02
CA ASN A 48 7.83 -9.91 -5.12
C ASN A 48 6.77 -8.99 -5.75
N LYS A 49 6.83 -8.75 -7.07
CA LYS A 49 5.96 -7.81 -7.78
C LYS A 49 4.47 -8.04 -7.51
N GLN A 50 4.05 -9.29 -7.36
CA GLN A 50 2.67 -9.69 -7.05
C GLN A 50 2.16 -9.20 -5.68
N PHE A 51 3.06 -8.99 -4.71
CA PHE A 51 2.73 -8.53 -3.36
C PHE A 51 2.90 -7.02 -3.20
N LEU A 52 3.63 -6.37 -4.11
CA LEU A 52 3.81 -4.91 -4.18
C LEU A 52 2.62 -4.19 -4.84
N CYS A 53 1.49 -4.89 -4.96
CA CYS A 53 0.31 -4.36 -5.61
C CYS A 53 -0.49 -3.40 -4.71
N ILE A 54 -1.30 -2.52 -5.30
CA ILE A 54 -2.27 -1.69 -4.55
C ILE A 54 -3.42 -2.54 -3.97
N PRO A 55 -4.04 -2.16 -2.83
CA PRO A 55 -5.11 -2.93 -2.23
C PRO A 55 -6.33 -2.95 -3.16
N ARG A 56 -6.84 -4.15 -3.43
CA ARG A 56 -8.04 -4.35 -4.25
C ARG A 56 -9.29 -4.26 -3.39
N ARG A 57 -10.38 -3.72 -3.96
CA ARG A 57 -11.66 -3.75 -3.25
C ARG A 57 -12.20 -5.18 -3.20
N PRO A 58 -12.65 -5.69 -2.04
CA PRO A 58 -13.33 -6.98 -1.99
C PRO A 58 -14.60 -6.98 -2.84
N LYS A 59 -14.95 -8.15 -3.38
CA LYS A 59 -16.20 -8.32 -4.14
C LYS A 59 -17.40 -8.10 -3.22
N TRP A 60 -18.41 -7.44 -3.76
CA TRP A 60 -19.67 -7.18 -3.07
C TRP A 60 -20.82 -7.35 -4.04
N ASP A 61 -21.95 -7.82 -3.53
CA ASP A 61 -23.17 -8.05 -4.30
C ASP A 61 -24.31 -7.20 -3.70
N GLN A 62 -25.45 -7.13 -4.39
CA GLN A 62 -26.66 -6.44 -3.89
C GLN A 62 -27.17 -6.99 -2.54
N LYS A 63 -26.75 -8.20 -2.16
CA LYS A 63 -27.09 -8.86 -0.90
C LYS A 63 -26.17 -8.47 0.26
N THR A 64 -25.00 -7.89 -0.02
CA THR A 64 -24.03 -7.51 1.01
C THR A 64 -24.51 -6.26 1.74
N SER A 65 -24.59 -6.31 3.07
CA SER A 65 -24.98 -5.13 3.84
C SER A 65 -23.88 -4.06 3.81
N PRO A 66 -24.22 -2.77 3.99
CA PRO A 66 -23.21 -1.69 4.07
C PRO A 66 -22.17 -1.94 5.17
N GLU A 67 -22.59 -2.50 6.31
CA GLU A 67 -21.74 -2.83 7.44
C GLU A 67 -20.79 -3.99 7.12
N GLU A 68 -21.30 -5.06 6.51
CA GLU A 68 -20.50 -6.20 6.05
C GLU A 68 -19.44 -5.75 5.05
N LEU A 69 -19.81 -4.92 4.07
CA LEU A 69 -18.87 -4.40 3.09
C LEU A 69 -17.79 -3.54 3.75
N LYS A 70 -18.18 -2.65 4.67
CA LYS A 70 -17.24 -1.80 5.40
C LYS A 70 -16.23 -2.62 6.21
N GLN A 71 -16.68 -3.71 6.81
CA GLN A 71 -15.84 -4.63 7.58
C GLN A 71 -14.91 -5.42 6.65
N ALA A 72 -15.43 -5.98 5.56
CA ALA A 72 -14.64 -6.70 4.56
C ALA A 72 -13.54 -5.81 3.93
N GLU A 73 -13.87 -4.56 3.60
CA GLU A 73 -12.90 -3.57 3.11
C GLU A 73 -11.78 -3.31 4.13
N LYS A 74 -12.14 -3.20 5.41
CA LYS A 74 -11.18 -2.98 6.50
C LYS A 74 -10.26 -4.19 6.68
N ASP A 75 -10.82 -5.39 6.72
CA ASP A 75 -10.04 -6.62 6.93
C ASP A 75 -9.11 -6.89 5.75
N ASN A 76 -9.59 -6.73 4.53
CA ASN A 76 -8.77 -6.85 3.32
C ASN A 76 -7.63 -5.81 3.28
N PHE A 77 -7.89 -4.57 3.69
CA PHE A 77 -6.85 -3.54 3.78
C PHE A 77 -5.81 -3.84 4.86
N LEU A 78 -6.23 -4.35 6.01
CA LEU A 78 -5.32 -4.76 7.06
C LEU A 78 -4.44 -5.94 6.63
N GLU A 79 -5.02 -6.91 5.93
CA GLU A 79 -4.28 -8.05 5.39
C GLU A 79 -3.23 -7.60 4.36
N TRP A 80 -3.62 -6.73 3.43
CA TRP A 80 -2.68 -6.11 2.50
C TRP A 80 -1.52 -5.40 3.23
N ARG A 81 -1.80 -4.64 4.30
CA ARG A 81 -0.74 -4.00 5.09
C ARG A 81 0.18 -5.00 5.78
N ARG A 82 -0.36 -6.11 6.31
CA ARG A 82 0.46 -7.17 6.93
C ARG A 82 1.42 -7.79 5.92
N GLN A 83 0.97 -8.00 4.69
CA GLN A 83 1.82 -8.51 3.61
C GLN A 83 2.99 -7.56 3.32
N LEU A 84 2.74 -6.25 3.29
CA LEU A 84 3.82 -5.27 3.10
C LEU A 84 4.83 -5.28 4.26
N VAL A 85 4.35 -5.28 5.50
CA VAL A 85 5.24 -5.35 6.69
C VAL A 85 6.09 -6.61 6.64
N ARG A 86 5.50 -7.75 6.26
CA ARG A 86 6.21 -9.01 6.10
C ARG A 86 7.32 -8.92 5.05
N LEU A 87 7.09 -8.24 3.93
CA LEU A 87 8.13 -8.04 2.91
C LEU A 87 9.27 -7.13 3.40
N GLU A 88 8.92 -6.09 4.16
CA GLU A 88 9.90 -5.17 4.75
C GLU A 88 10.78 -5.90 5.78
N GLU A 89 10.19 -6.72 6.65
CA GLU A 89 10.88 -7.46 7.70
C GLU A 89 11.64 -8.69 7.21
N GLU A 90 11.02 -9.55 6.39
CA GLU A 90 11.62 -10.83 5.98
C GLU A 90 12.66 -10.66 4.87
N GLN A 91 12.48 -9.68 3.99
CA GLN A 91 13.29 -9.53 2.78
C GLN A 91 14.12 -8.25 2.76
N ASN A 92 14.01 -7.41 3.79
CA ASN A 92 14.70 -6.12 3.91
C ASN A 92 14.48 -5.23 2.67
N LEU A 93 13.28 -5.33 2.08
CA LEU A 93 12.90 -4.61 0.88
C LEU A 93 12.44 -3.20 1.25
N ILE A 94 13.06 -2.18 0.65
CA ILE A 94 12.68 -0.79 0.89
C ILE A 94 11.41 -0.50 0.09
N LEU A 95 10.28 -0.45 0.78
CA LEU A 95 8.99 -0.12 0.18
C LEU A 95 8.91 1.37 -0.13
N THR A 96 8.31 1.70 -1.27
CA THR A 96 7.92 3.09 -1.53
C THR A 96 6.85 3.48 -0.51
N PRO A 97 6.93 4.68 0.10
CA PRO A 97 5.90 5.14 1.02
C PRO A 97 4.51 5.06 0.40
N PHE A 98 3.54 4.57 1.16
CA PHE A 98 2.18 4.35 0.70
C PHE A 98 1.18 5.00 1.65
N GLU A 99 -0.03 5.24 1.14
CA GLU A 99 -1.12 5.80 1.93
C GLU A 99 -1.68 4.77 2.93
N ARG A 100 -1.67 5.12 4.22
CA ARG A 100 -2.10 4.24 5.32
C ARG A 100 -3.57 4.43 5.68
N ASN A 101 -4.22 5.47 5.16
CA ASN A 101 -5.63 5.73 5.34
C ASN A 101 -6.49 4.92 4.36
N LEU A 102 -7.36 4.06 4.88
CA LEU A 102 -8.32 3.28 4.09
C LEU A 102 -9.29 4.18 3.29
N ASP A 103 -9.67 5.34 3.82
CA ASP A 103 -10.65 6.20 3.14
C ASP A 103 -10.10 6.80 1.85
N PHE A 104 -8.78 6.98 1.75
CA PHE A 104 -8.13 7.36 0.49
C PHE A 104 -8.29 6.26 -0.55
N TRP A 105 -8.04 5.00 -0.18
CA TRP A 105 -8.22 3.85 -1.06
C TRP A 105 -9.68 3.65 -1.47
N ARG A 106 -10.64 3.92 -0.57
CA ARG A 106 -12.07 3.94 -0.91
C ARG A 106 -12.41 4.98 -1.98
N GLN A 107 -11.78 6.16 -1.93
CA GLN A 107 -11.96 7.17 -2.99
C GLN A 107 -11.44 6.65 -4.32
N LEU A 108 -10.24 6.05 -4.34
CA LEU A 108 -9.68 5.45 -5.55
C LEU A 108 -10.61 4.37 -6.12
N TRP A 109 -11.09 3.44 -5.29
CA TRP A 109 -12.00 2.38 -5.74
C TRP A 109 -13.29 2.95 -6.34
N ARG A 110 -13.92 3.95 -5.69
CA ARG A 110 -15.12 4.61 -6.22
C ARG A 110 -14.87 5.28 -7.58
N VAL A 111 -13.72 5.94 -7.75
CA VAL A 111 -13.34 6.57 -9.02
C VAL A 111 -13.14 5.51 -10.09
N ILE A 112 -12.39 4.45 -9.79
CA ILE A 112 -12.14 3.36 -10.74
C ILE A 112 -13.45 2.66 -11.10
N GLU A 113 -14.38 2.44 -10.19
CA GLU A 113 -15.64 1.74 -10.51
C GLU A 113 -16.58 2.57 -11.40
N ARG A 114 -16.60 3.89 -11.21
CA ARG A 114 -17.55 4.79 -11.90
C ARG A 114 -17.03 5.37 -13.20
N SER A 115 -15.73 5.27 -13.48
CA SER A 115 -15.11 5.91 -14.64
C SER A 115 -15.00 4.96 -15.82
N ASP A 116 -15.43 5.37 -17.00
CA ASP A 116 -15.20 4.61 -18.24
C ASP A 116 -13.72 4.63 -18.64
N ILE A 117 -13.05 5.75 -18.40
CA ILE A 117 -11.64 5.98 -18.73
C ILE A 117 -10.89 6.44 -17.47
N VAL A 118 -9.73 5.85 -17.21
CA VAL A 118 -8.82 6.26 -16.14
C VAL A 118 -7.52 6.75 -16.78
N VAL A 119 -7.09 7.96 -16.42
CA VAL A 119 -5.85 8.57 -16.91
C VAL A 119 -4.86 8.67 -15.76
N GLN A 120 -3.67 8.12 -15.93
CA GLN A 120 -2.58 8.25 -14.96
C GLN A 120 -1.63 9.37 -15.39
N ILE A 121 -1.50 10.38 -14.53
CA ILE A 121 -0.52 11.46 -14.71
C ILE A 121 0.81 10.98 -14.12
N VAL A 122 1.89 11.06 -14.89
CA VAL A 122 3.24 10.63 -14.48
C VAL A 122 4.24 11.76 -14.65
N ASP A 123 5.28 11.75 -13.82
CA ASP A 123 6.41 12.68 -13.95
C ASP A 123 7.30 12.29 -15.14
N ALA A 124 7.58 13.24 -16.04
CA ALA A 124 8.34 13.01 -17.26
C ALA A 124 9.82 12.65 -17.02
N ARG A 125 10.37 12.94 -15.83
CA ARG A 125 11.78 12.64 -15.50
C ARG A 125 12.02 11.14 -15.33
N ASN A 126 11.02 10.42 -14.83
CA ASN A 126 11.07 8.96 -14.70
C ASN A 126 9.66 8.36 -14.79
N PRO A 127 9.04 8.34 -15.98
CA PRO A 127 7.64 7.97 -16.13
C PRO A 127 7.36 6.50 -15.76
N LEU A 128 8.36 5.62 -15.89
CA LEU A 128 8.23 4.20 -15.55
C LEU A 128 8.13 3.97 -14.04
N LEU A 129 8.79 4.81 -13.23
CA LEU A 129 8.71 4.72 -11.77
C LEU A 129 7.32 5.08 -11.24
N PHE A 130 6.68 6.09 -11.83
CA PHE A 130 5.35 6.55 -11.39
C PHE A 130 4.20 5.80 -12.06
N ARG A 131 4.49 5.00 -13.09
CA ARG A 131 3.50 4.17 -13.76
C ARG A 131 3.10 3.02 -12.85
N CYS A 132 1.79 2.87 -12.61
CA CYS A 132 1.25 1.78 -11.82
C CYS A 132 0.67 0.72 -12.77
N GLU A 133 1.39 -0.40 -12.93
CA GLU A 133 0.94 -1.49 -13.81
C GLU A 133 -0.36 -2.14 -13.34
N ASP A 134 -0.64 -2.11 -12.04
CA ASP A 134 -1.83 -2.67 -11.43
C ASP A 134 -3.14 -2.02 -11.86
N LEU A 135 -3.09 -0.75 -12.24
CA LEU A 135 -4.24 -0.04 -12.79
C LEU A 135 -4.54 -0.50 -14.22
N VAL A 136 -3.55 -1.07 -14.91
CA VAL A 136 -3.65 -1.53 -16.29
C VAL A 136 -3.96 -3.03 -16.39
N SER A 137 -3.42 -3.87 -15.48
CA SER A 137 -3.40 -5.33 -15.63
C SER A 137 -4.73 -6.06 -15.37
N LYS A 138 -5.80 -5.36 -14.95
CA LYS A 138 -7.14 -5.96 -14.80
C LYS A 138 -8.29 -5.02 -15.20
N PRO A 139 -8.56 -4.83 -16.50
CA PRO A 139 -9.84 -4.30 -16.97
C PRO A 139 -10.93 -5.40 -17.02
N ASN A 140 -10.55 -6.69 -16.95
CA ASN A 140 -11.43 -7.82 -17.25
C ASN A 140 -12.29 -8.34 -16.08
N GLU A 141 -12.34 -7.64 -14.95
CA GLU A 141 -13.42 -7.85 -13.96
C GLU A 141 -14.57 -6.85 -14.12
N ARG A 142 -14.57 -6.04 -15.19
CA ARG A 142 -15.77 -5.34 -15.64
C ARG A 142 -16.51 -6.19 -16.66
N LYS A 143 -17.40 -7.08 -16.19
CA LYS A 143 -18.77 -7.27 -16.74
C LYS A 143 -19.67 -8.06 -15.76
N THR A 144 -20.04 -7.43 -14.66
CA THR A 144 -21.41 -7.53 -14.09
C THR A 144 -21.85 -6.16 -13.58
N ALA A 145 -21.55 -5.11 -14.35
CA ALA A 145 -22.16 -3.78 -14.24
C ALA A 145 -22.97 -3.45 -15.50
N ARG A 146 -23.51 -4.47 -16.18
CA ARG A 146 -24.56 -4.31 -17.20
C ARG A 146 -25.97 -4.32 -16.58
N GLU A 147 -26.08 -3.90 -15.33
CA GLU A 147 -27.35 -3.58 -14.63
C GLU A 147 -27.48 -2.08 -14.32
N TRP A 148 -26.65 -1.21 -14.93
CA TRP A 148 -26.84 0.24 -14.87
C TRP A 148 -27.91 0.75 -15.87
N SER A 149 -28.85 -0.11 -16.33
CA SER A 149 -30.01 0.32 -17.12
C SER A 149 -31.29 0.54 -16.30
N GLY A 150 -31.17 0.79 -15.00
CA GLY A 150 -32.36 0.98 -14.16
C GLY A 150 -32.11 1.94 -13.00
N LYS A 151 -32.64 3.16 -13.15
CA LYS A 151 -32.86 4.18 -12.10
C LYS A 151 -31.72 5.20 -11.89
N CYS A 152 -31.55 6.06 -12.88
CA CYS A 152 -31.62 7.49 -12.61
C CYS A 152 -32.96 8.01 -13.16
N LEU A 153 -34.00 7.94 -12.31
CA LEU A 153 -35.11 8.88 -12.24
C LEU A 153 -35.16 9.37 -10.80
#